data_AF-A0A3D2NH89-F1
#
_entry.id   AF-A0A3D2NH89-F1
#
_cell.length_a   1.000
_cell.length_b   1.000
_cell.length_c   1.000
_cell.angle_alpha   90.00
_cell.angle_beta   90.00
_cell.angle_gamma   90.00
#
_symmetry.space_group_name_H-M   'P 1'
#
loop_
_entity.id
_entity.type
_entity.pdbx_description
1 polymer ?
#
loop_
_entity_poly.entity_id
_entity_poly.type
_entity_poly.pdbx_seq_one_letter_code
_entity_poly.pdbx_strand_id
1 'polypeptide(L)' 'DVADRLGDRLNTKVKINLTAKKGQIIVDFATIQDLNRILGELGETEYGAL' A
#
# COMPACT_ATOMS: atom_id res chain seq x y z
N ASP A 1 13.98 4.70 -4.82
CA ASP A 1 13.51 3.39 -5.32
C ASP A 1 12.00 3.47 -5.62
N VAL A 2 11.41 2.52 -6.35
CA VAL A 2 9.94 2.49 -6.57
C VAL A 2 9.20 2.33 -5.23
N ALA A 3 9.75 1.53 -4.30
CA ALA A 3 9.19 1.31 -2.97
C ALA A 3 9.18 2.61 -2.14
N ASP A 4 10.28 3.37 -2.14
CA ASP A 4 10.36 4.68 -1.45
C ASP A 4 9.29 5.64 -1.95
N ARG A 5 9.16 5.82 -3.27
CA ARG A 5 8.16 6.77 -3.82
C ARG A 5 6.74 6.37 -3.50
N LEU A 6 6.45 5.07 -3.47
CA LEU A 6 5.15 4.55 -3.03
C LEU A 6 4.95 4.75 -1.53
N GLY A 7 5.98 4.55 -0.73
CA GLY A 7 5.95 4.79 0.70
C GLY A 7 5.70 6.26 1.06
N ASP A 8 6.39 7.18 0.39
CA ASP A 8 6.21 8.63 0.56
C ASP A 8 4.79 9.06 0.19
N ARG A 9 4.27 8.61 -0.96
CA ARG A 9 2.91 8.94 -1.41
C ARG A 9 1.83 8.41 -0.48
N LEU A 10 1.98 7.17 -0.02
CA LEU A 10 0.99 6.52 0.84
C LEU A 10 1.17 6.87 2.33
N ASN A 11 2.22 7.62 2.66
CA ASN A 11 2.67 7.92 4.02
C ASN A 11 2.74 6.64 4.88
N THR A 12 3.35 5.59 4.33
CA THR A 12 3.42 4.28 4.97
C THR A 12 4.62 3.46 4.50
N LYS A 13 4.91 2.34 5.16
CA LYS A 13 6.05 1.49 4.77
C LYS A 13 5.66 0.53 3.65
N VAL A 14 6.34 0.67 2.51
CA VAL A 14 6.16 -0.19 1.33
C VAL A 14 7.41 -1.05 1.12
N LYS A 15 7.21 -2.34 0.87
CA LYS A 15 8.27 -3.28 0.51
C LYS A 15 7.92 -3.93 -0.82
N ILE A 16 8.89 -4.00 -1.73
CA ILE A 16 8.73 -4.67 -3.01
C ILE A 16 9.65 -5.88 -3.03
N ASN A 17 9.07 -7.06 -3.21
CA ASN A 17 9.80 -8.31 -3.37
C ASN A 17 9.63 -8.78 -4.81
N LEU A 18 10.74 -9.00 -5.51
CA LEU A 18 10.73 -9.53 -6.86
C LEU A 18 11.45 -10.86 -6.89
N THR A 19 10.74 -11.90 -7.29
CA THR A 19 11.30 -13.23 -7.57
C THR A 19 11.21 -13.49 -9.08
N ALA A 20 11.91 -14.52 -9.57
CA ALA A 20 11.91 -14.87 -10.99
C ALA A 20 10.50 -15.18 -11.57
N LYS A 21 9.52 -15.48 -10.72
CA LYS A 21 8.16 -15.86 -11.14
C LYS A 21 7.07 -14.92 -10.64
N LYS A 22 7.36 -14.05 -9.67
CA LYS A 22 6.33 -13.24 -9.00
C LYS A 22 6.92 -11.94 -8.44
N GLY A 23 6.26 -10.83 -8.74
CA GLY A 23 6.41 -9.57 -8.02
C GLY A 23 5.35 -9.46 -6.92
N GLN A 24 5.76 -8.96 -5.76
CA GLN A 24 4.87 -8.66 -4.64
C GLN A 24 5.16 -7.25 -4.10
N ILE A 25 4.10 -6.50 -3.86
CA ILE A 25 4.12 -5.23 -3.14
C ILE A 25 3.43 -5.47 -1.81
N ILE A 26 4.11 -5.15 -0.71
CA ILE A 26 3.60 -5.30 0.65
C ILE A 26 3.54 -3.91 1.25
N VAL A 27 2.36 -3.54 1.76
CA VAL A 27 2.11 -2.24 2.38
C VAL A 27 1.74 -2.49 3.83
N ASP A 28 2.63 -2.15 4.75
CA ASP A 28 2.40 -2.25 6.18
C ASP A 28 1.63 -1.00 6.64
N PHE A 29 0.62 -1.11 7.50
CA PHE A 29 -0.13 0.02 8.06
C PHE A 29 -0.51 -0.25 9.53
N ALA A 30 -0.66 0.81 10.32
CA ALA A 30 -0.88 0.69 11.77
C ALA A 30 -2.37 0.66 12.17
N THR A 31 -3.23 1.32 11.40
CA THR A 31 -4.66 1.48 11.71
C THR A 31 -5.55 1.25 10.49
N ILE A 32 -6.86 1.02 10.72
CA ILE A 32 -7.85 0.95 9.63
C ILE A 32 -7.96 2.29 8.88
N GLN A 33 -7.75 3.41 9.56
CA GLN A 33 -7.75 4.72 8.92
C GLN A 33 -6.57 4.85 7.93
N ASP A 34 -5.41 4.31 8.27
CA ASP A 34 -4.27 4.26 7.34
C ASP A 34 -4.59 3.40 6.12
N LEU A 35 -5.23 2.24 6.33
CA LEU A 35 -5.70 1.38 5.24
C LEU A 35 -6.66 2.13 4.31
N ASN A 36 -7.69 2.79 4.83
CA ASN A 36 -8.67 3.51 4.00
C ASN A 36 -8.02 4.67 3.23
N ARG A 37 -7.06 5.38 3.83
CA ARG A 37 -6.27 6.39 3.11
C ARG A 37 -5.50 5.77 1.94
N ILE A 38 -4.83 4.64 2.17
CA ILE A 38 -4.09 3.91 1.13
C ILE A 38 -5.04 3.48 0.00
N LEU A 39 -6.20 2.92 0.34
CA LEU A 39 -7.20 2.50 -0.65
C LEU A 39 -7.72 3.68 -1.46
N GLY A 40 -8.01 4.82 -0.82
CA GLY A 40 -8.41 6.04 -1.51
C GLY A 40 -7.34 6.56 -2.50
N GLU A 41 -6.07 6.54 -2.11
CA GLU A 41 -4.95 6.89 -3.01
C GLU A 41 -4.77 5.91 -4.18
N LEU A 42 -5.23 4.66 -4.02
CA LEU A 42 -5.27 3.64 -5.07
C LEU A 42 -6.54 3.68 -5.92
N GLY A 43 -7.51 4.54 -5.56
CA GLY A 43 -8.80 4.66 -6.24
C GLY A 43 -9.81 3.56 -5.88
N GLU A 44 -9.56 2.82 -4.80
CA GLU A 44 -10.42 1.73 -4.33
C GLU A 44 -11.40 2.20 -3.24
N THR A 45 -12.46 1.42 -3.04
CA THR A 45 -13.48 1.68 -2.01
C THR A 45 -12.93 1.43 -0.61
N GLU A 46 -13.45 2.17 0.38
CA GLU A 46 -13.06 2.00 1.78
C GLU A 46 -13.30 0.58 2.29
N TYR A 47 -12.36 0.08 3.09
CA TYR A 47 -12.49 -1.22 3.72
C TYR A 47 -13.63 -1.20 4.74
N GLY A 48 -14.62 -2.08 4.57
CA GLY A 48 -15.79 -2.17 5.44
C GLY A 48 -16.96 -1.29 5.03
N ALA A 49 -16.92 -0.62 3.88
CA ALA A 49 -18.10 -0.05 3.25
C ALA A 49 -19.01 -1.19 2.73
N LEU A 50 -20.03 -1.54 3.52
CA LEU A 50 -21.17 -2.37 3.11
C LEU A 50 -22.37 -1.48 2.79
#